data_AF-A0A1I0N8I4-F1
#
_entry.id   AF-A0A1I0N8I4-F1
#
_cell.length_a   1.000
_cell.length_b   1.000
_cell.length_c   1.000
_cell.angle_alpha   90.00
_cell.angle_beta   90.00
_cell.angle_gamma   90.00
#
_symmetry.space_group_name_H-M   'P 1'
#
loop_
_entity.id
_entity.type
_entity.pdbx_description
1 polymer ?
#
loop_
_entity_poly.entity_id
_entity_poly.type
_entity_poly.pdbx_seq_one_letter_code
_entity_poly.pdbx_strand_id
1 'polypeptide(L)'
;MPALLVAFSDSDSVDAEPTDDGVELSVDGDRLVLSRAAAAELRSAVGDALTERQSFGRTTGVYRSDGSYVVERRAAETTGNSTVFESFDDLWRVFDGLPERFVADDLDCVTGSRRHMLVWHFVEHPGFPASLAVQRPLTAEKGP
;
A
#
# COMPACT_ATOMS: atom_id res chain seq x y z
N MET A 1 -7.20 -27.31 10.81
CA MET A 1 -6.74 -26.22 9.93
C MET A 1 -5.32 -25.93 10.39
N PRO A 2 -4.28 -26.40 9.68
CA PRO A 2 -2.92 -26.06 10.07
C PRO A 2 -2.74 -24.56 9.82
N ALA A 3 -2.21 -23.85 10.81
CA ALA A 3 -1.98 -22.43 10.72
C ALA A 3 -1.03 -22.15 9.55
N LEU A 4 -1.48 -21.33 8.60
CA LEU A 4 -0.64 -20.74 7.58
C LEU A 4 0.42 -19.93 8.34
N LEU A 5 1.66 -20.41 8.26
CA LEU A 5 2.91 -19.85 8.77
C LEU A 5 2.83 -18.52 9.53
N VAL A 6 3.14 -18.57 10.82
CA VAL A 6 3.37 -17.39 11.67
C VAL A 6 4.86 -17.33 11.97
N ALA A 7 5.66 -16.99 10.95
CA ALA A 7 7.03 -16.53 11.13
C ALA A 7 7.01 -15.06 10.71
N PHE A 8 7.29 -14.16 11.65
CA PHE A 8 7.39 -12.74 11.40
C PHE A 8 8.87 -12.41 11.30
N SER A 9 9.25 -11.77 10.19
CA SER A 9 10.59 -11.23 10.00
C SER A 9 10.55 -9.73 10.27
N ASP A 10 11.41 -9.25 11.15
CA ASP A 10 11.72 -7.81 11.23
C ASP A 10 12.91 -7.45 10.30
N SER A 11 13.49 -8.45 9.61
CA SER A 11 14.55 -8.31 8.60
C SER A 11 14.00 -8.38 7.17
N ASP A 12 14.58 -7.60 6.25
CA ASP A 12 14.30 -7.61 4.81
C ASP A 12 14.78 -8.90 4.08
N SER A 13 15.37 -9.87 4.78
CA SER A 13 15.93 -11.09 4.17
C SER A 13 14.98 -12.28 4.29
N VAL A 14 14.21 -12.53 3.23
CA VAL A 14 13.48 -13.79 3.02
C VAL A 14 14.10 -14.51 1.82
N ASP A 15 14.68 -15.69 2.06
CA ASP A 15 15.24 -16.52 0.99
C ASP A 15 14.35 -17.74 0.74
N ALA A 16 14.23 -18.15 -0.52
CA ALA A 16 13.42 -19.29 -0.93
C ALA A 16 14.18 -20.14 -1.95
N GLU A 17 14.38 -21.42 -1.62
CA GLU A 17 15.04 -22.37 -2.51
C GLU A 17 14.09 -23.55 -2.84
N PRO A 18 13.92 -23.90 -4.13
CA PRO A 18 13.13 -25.07 -4.50
C PRO A 18 13.85 -26.36 -4.07
N THR A 19 13.09 -27.33 -3.59
CA THR A 19 13.56 -28.68 -3.27
C THR A 19 12.78 -29.70 -4.10
N ASP A 20 13.19 -30.97 -4.09
CA ASP A 20 12.50 -32.03 -4.84
C ASP A 20 11.01 -32.14 -4.45
N ASP A 21 10.73 -32.00 -3.15
CA ASP A 21 9.41 -32.20 -2.56
C ASP A 21 8.66 -30.90 -2.21
N GLY A 22 9.26 -29.72 -2.49
CA GLY A 22 8.67 -28.46 -2.05
C GLY A 22 9.57 -27.23 -2.18
N VAL A 23 9.55 -26.37 -1.16
CA VAL A 23 10.36 -25.15 -1.07
C VAL A 23 10.91 -25.04 0.35
N GLU A 24 12.20 -24.80 0.51
CA GLU A 24 12.80 -24.39 1.78
C GLU A 24 12.79 -22.85 1.84
N LEU A 25 12.12 -22.29 2.84
CA LEU A 25 12.11 -20.87 3.14
C LEU A 25 13.05 -20.60 4.32
N SER A 26 13.87 -19.57 4.21
CA SER A 26 14.64 -19.02 5.34
C SER A 26 14.07 -17.67 5.73
N VAL A 27 13.65 -17.54 6.99
CA VAL A 27 13.07 -16.32 7.57
C VAL A 27 13.80 -16.05 8.88
N ASP A 28 14.52 -14.93 9.01
CA ASP A 28 15.33 -14.62 10.20
C ASP A 28 16.29 -15.75 10.66
N GLY A 29 16.79 -16.54 9.69
CA GLY A 29 17.66 -17.68 9.94
C GLY A 29 16.95 -18.99 10.31
N ASP A 30 15.62 -18.96 10.51
CA ASP A 30 14.80 -20.15 10.66
C ASP A 30 14.50 -20.77 9.29
N ARG A 31 14.76 -22.08 9.17
CA ARG A 31 14.47 -22.85 7.96
C ARG A 31 13.14 -23.57 8.08
N LEU A 32 12.28 -23.35 7.10
CA LEU A 32 10.92 -23.86 7.03
C LEU A 32 10.74 -24.61 5.72
N VAL A 33 10.43 -25.90 5.77
CA VAL A 33 10.15 -26.68 4.57
C VAL A 33 8.65 -26.66 4.29
N LEU A 34 8.26 -26.05 3.18
CA LEU A 34 6.91 -26.07 2.64
C LEU A 34 6.74 -27.26 1.71
N SER A 35 5.65 -27.99 1.88
CA SER A 35 5.18 -28.88 0.81
C SER A 35 4.76 -28.06 -0.41
N ARG A 36 4.71 -28.68 -1.60
CA ARG A 36 4.19 -28.02 -2.82
C ARG A 36 2.80 -27.40 -2.62
N ALA A 37 1.92 -28.06 -1.86
CA ALA A 37 0.58 -27.54 -1.56
C ALA A 37 0.66 -26.29 -0.68
N ALA A 38 1.46 -26.32 0.40
CA ALA A 38 1.63 -25.18 1.28
C ALA A 38 2.32 -23.99 0.58
N ALA A 39 3.28 -24.25 -0.32
CA ALA A 39 3.91 -23.22 -1.14
C ALA A 39 2.91 -22.55 -2.11
N ALA A 40 1.98 -23.33 -2.70
CA ALA A 40 0.93 -22.78 -3.55
C ALA A 40 -0.06 -21.92 -2.75
N GLU A 41 -0.45 -22.36 -1.56
CA GLU A 41 -1.31 -21.58 -0.64
C GLU A 41 -0.62 -20.29 -0.21
N LEU A 42 0.67 -20.35 0.19
CA LEU A 42 1.45 -19.16 0.53
C LEU A 42 1.53 -18.19 -0.66
N ARG A 43 1.81 -18.69 -1.87
CA ARG A 43 1.83 -17.86 -3.08
C ARG A 43 0.47 -17.17 -3.32
N SER A 44 -0.64 -17.87 -3.10
CA SER A 44 -1.97 -17.26 -3.22
C SER A 44 -2.19 -16.19 -2.17
N ALA A 45 -1.91 -16.49 -0.90
CA ALA A 45 -2.10 -15.55 0.21
C ALA A 45 -1.20 -14.30 0.06
N VAL A 46 0.05 -14.48 -0.33
CA VAL A 46 0.98 -13.37 -0.65
C VAL A 46 0.47 -12.61 -1.86
N GLY A 47 0.00 -13.29 -2.92
CA GLY A 47 -0.59 -12.65 -4.08
C GLY A 47 -1.79 -11.77 -3.70
N ASP A 48 -2.71 -12.30 -2.90
CA ASP A 48 -3.88 -11.60 -2.41
C ASP A 48 -3.50 -10.39 -1.53
N ALA A 49 -2.50 -10.55 -0.64
CA ALA A 49 -1.97 -9.47 0.18
C ALA A 49 -1.27 -8.38 -0.66
N LEU A 50 -0.53 -8.76 -1.70
CA LEU A 50 0.09 -7.83 -2.66
C LEU A 50 -0.96 -7.15 -3.56
N THR A 51 -2.17 -7.71 -3.68
CA THR A 51 -3.27 -7.16 -4.46
C THR A 51 -4.46 -6.79 -3.60
N GLU A 52 -4.27 -5.81 -2.72
CA GLU A 52 -5.35 -5.29 -1.88
C GLU A 52 -6.00 -4.04 -2.50
N ARG A 53 -7.35 -3.99 -2.51
CA ARG A 53 -8.14 -2.81 -2.86
C ARG A 53 -8.88 -2.30 -1.63
N GLN A 54 -8.45 -1.15 -1.10
CA GLN A 54 -9.05 -0.54 0.08
C GLN A 54 -9.85 0.71 -0.31
N SER A 55 -11.16 0.69 -0.07
CA SER A 55 -12.04 1.81 -0.44
C SER A 55 -12.35 2.70 0.76
N PHE A 56 -12.05 3.99 0.63
CA PHE A 56 -12.27 5.03 1.63
C PHE A 56 -13.50 5.87 1.32
N GLY A 57 -13.70 6.99 2.03
CA GLY A 57 -14.85 7.87 1.81
C GLY A 57 -14.93 8.41 0.38
N ARG A 58 -13.82 8.98 -0.12
CA ARG A 58 -13.72 9.63 -1.44
C ARG A 58 -12.73 8.96 -2.36
N THR A 59 -11.79 8.21 -1.80
CA THR A 59 -10.71 7.58 -2.57
C THR A 59 -10.72 6.07 -2.44
N THR A 60 -9.97 5.40 -3.31
CA THR A 60 -9.66 3.98 -3.20
C THR A 60 -8.16 3.82 -3.41
N GLY A 61 -7.50 3.13 -2.49
CA GLY A 61 -6.14 2.65 -2.62
C GLY A 61 -6.11 1.26 -3.24
N VAL A 62 -5.15 1.00 -4.13
CA VAL A 62 -4.98 -0.30 -4.77
C VAL A 62 -3.50 -0.67 -4.76
N TYR A 63 -3.15 -1.72 -4.03
CA TYR A 63 -1.89 -2.44 -4.22
C TYR A 63 -2.03 -3.34 -5.44
N ARG A 64 -1.07 -3.28 -6.34
CA ARG A 64 -1.03 -4.12 -7.55
C ARG A 64 0.07 -5.15 -7.45
N SER A 65 -0.07 -6.23 -8.24
CA SER A 65 0.88 -7.34 -8.27
C SER A 65 2.26 -6.97 -8.81
N ASP A 66 2.40 -5.81 -9.46
CA ASP A 66 3.68 -5.26 -9.92
C ASP A 66 4.38 -4.39 -8.85
N GLY A 67 3.82 -4.31 -7.64
CA GLY A 67 4.32 -3.48 -6.54
C GLY A 67 3.82 -2.04 -6.56
N SER A 68 3.16 -1.60 -7.64
CA SER A 68 2.65 -0.23 -7.75
C SER A 68 1.46 0.01 -6.83
N TYR A 69 1.36 1.25 -6.36
CA TYR A 69 0.23 1.71 -5.58
C TYR A 69 -0.60 2.74 -6.35
N VAL A 70 -1.91 2.56 -6.37
CA VAL A 70 -2.83 3.43 -7.12
C VAL A 70 -3.79 4.11 -6.18
N VAL A 71 -3.91 5.42 -6.33
CA VAL A 71 -4.99 6.20 -5.72
C VAL A 71 -6.03 6.51 -6.78
N GLU A 72 -7.25 6.08 -6.56
CA GLU A 72 -8.41 6.31 -7.42
C GLU A 72 -9.46 7.15 -6.71
N ARG A 73 -10.31 7.84 -7.46
CA ARG A 73 -11.56 8.41 -6.91
C ARG A 73 -12.58 7.29 -6.76
N ARG A 74 -13.29 7.24 -5.63
CA ARG A 74 -14.35 6.24 -5.38
C ARG A 74 -15.54 6.34 -6.35
N ALA A 75 -15.88 7.55 -6.79
CA ALA A 75 -17.16 7.85 -7.46
C ALA A 75 -17.08 7.97 -8.99
N ALA A 76 -16.03 7.47 -9.66
CA ALA A 76 -15.92 7.53 -11.11
C ALA A 76 -15.79 6.12 -11.72
N GLU A 77 -16.90 5.58 -12.23
CA GLU A 77 -16.92 4.39 -13.10
C GLU A 77 -16.35 4.66 -14.51
N THR A 78 -15.91 5.89 -14.77
CA THR A 78 -15.21 6.26 -16.01
C THR A 78 -13.71 6.24 -15.81
N THR A 79 -13.03 5.53 -16.71
CA THR A 79 -11.56 5.46 -16.82
C THR A 79 -10.98 6.87 -16.91
N GLY A 80 -10.40 7.36 -15.82
CA GLY A 80 -9.71 8.65 -15.81
C GLY A 80 -9.95 9.43 -14.53
N ASN A 81 -9.23 9.08 -13.47
CA ASN A 81 -8.62 10.00 -12.49
C ASN A 81 -7.92 9.17 -11.41
N SER A 82 -7.08 8.24 -11.82
CA SER A 82 -6.16 7.56 -10.91
C SER A 82 -4.81 8.27 -10.93
N THR A 83 -4.03 8.06 -9.88
CA THR A 83 -2.60 8.37 -9.85
C THR A 83 -1.88 7.10 -9.45
N VAL A 84 -0.86 6.74 -10.21
CA VAL A 84 -0.04 5.55 -9.99
C VAL A 84 1.30 5.99 -9.42
N PHE A 85 1.74 5.32 -8.36
CA PHE A 85 3.05 5.42 -7.75
C PHE A 85 3.78 4.09 -7.95
N GLU A 86 5.11 4.11 -8.09
CA GLU A 86 5.89 2.88 -8.29
C GLU A 86 5.79 1.94 -7.08
N SER A 87 5.59 2.51 -5.88
CA SER A 87 5.32 1.79 -4.64
C SER A 87 4.44 2.61 -3.69
N PHE A 88 3.95 1.99 -2.61
CA PHE A 88 3.32 2.72 -1.51
C PHE A 88 4.32 3.64 -0.79
N ASP A 89 5.58 3.24 -0.68
CA ASP A 89 6.65 4.04 -0.07
C ASP A 89 6.90 5.34 -0.83
N ASP A 90 6.73 5.36 -2.16
CA ASP A 90 6.86 6.60 -2.93
C ASP A 90 5.74 7.59 -2.62
N LEU A 91 4.52 7.10 -2.42
CA LEU A 91 3.43 7.93 -1.91
C LEU A 91 3.72 8.40 -0.47
N TRP A 92 4.37 7.57 0.34
CA TRP A 92 4.81 7.94 1.68
C TRP A 92 5.88 9.02 1.68
N ARG A 93 6.87 8.95 0.80
CA ARG A 93 7.88 10.01 0.60
C ARG A 93 7.25 11.33 0.17
N VAL A 94 6.23 11.28 -0.69
CA VAL A 94 5.45 12.48 -1.04
C VAL A 94 4.82 13.07 0.21
N PHE A 95 4.13 12.25 1.01
CA PHE A 95 3.52 12.71 2.26
C PHE A 95 4.55 13.30 3.23
N ASP A 96 5.67 12.61 3.45
CA ASP A 96 6.74 13.01 4.35
C ASP A 96 7.32 14.39 3.98
N GLY A 97 7.49 14.64 2.68
CA GLY A 97 7.97 15.92 2.17
C GLY A 97 6.99 17.10 2.29
N LEU A 98 5.70 16.85 2.59
CA LEU A 98 4.72 17.93 2.74
C LEU A 98 4.93 18.72 4.05
N PRO A 99 4.54 20.00 4.09
CA PRO A 99 4.49 20.76 5.34
C PRO A 99 3.52 20.13 6.37
N GLU A 100 3.68 20.49 7.65
CA GLU A 100 2.78 20.10 8.75
C GLU A 100 1.30 20.37 8.44
N ARG A 101 1.01 21.50 7.79
CA ARG A 101 -0.31 21.81 7.24
C ARG A 101 -0.16 21.97 5.74
N PHE A 102 -0.91 21.19 4.98
CA PHE A 102 -0.76 21.15 3.53
C PHE A 102 -2.11 21.24 2.82
N VAL A 103 -2.07 21.83 1.63
CA VAL A 103 -3.18 21.98 0.70
C VAL A 103 -2.88 21.26 -0.60
N ALA A 104 -3.85 21.27 -1.52
CA ALA A 104 -3.68 20.67 -2.83
C ALA A 104 -2.46 21.23 -3.58
N ASP A 105 -2.21 22.54 -3.49
CA ASP A 105 -1.12 23.18 -4.24
C ASP A 105 0.29 22.82 -3.76
N ASP A 106 0.43 22.25 -2.56
CA ASP A 106 1.73 21.74 -2.06
C ASP A 106 2.13 20.40 -2.72
N LEU A 107 1.24 19.79 -3.51
CA LEU A 107 1.48 18.51 -4.19
C LEU A 107 1.99 18.73 -5.61
N ASP A 108 3.31 18.69 -5.76
CA ASP A 108 3.96 18.86 -7.07
C ASP A 108 4.06 17.57 -7.90
N CYS A 109 3.86 16.40 -7.28
CA CYS A 109 3.91 15.10 -7.96
C CYS A 109 2.74 14.85 -8.93
N VAL A 110 1.66 15.63 -8.82
CA VAL A 110 0.47 15.55 -9.68
C VAL A 110 -0.06 16.93 -10.02
N THR A 111 -0.86 17.02 -11.08
CA THR A 111 -1.45 18.29 -11.53
C THR A 111 -2.97 18.28 -11.45
N GLY A 112 -3.54 19.49 -11.33
CA GLY A 112 -4.97 19.73 -11.37
C GLY A 112 -5.74 19.04 -10.25
N SER A 113 -6.91 18.49 -10.57
CA SER A 113 -7.84 17.93 -9.57
C SER A 113 -7.26 16.74 -8.79
N ARG A 114 -6.22 16.07 -9.32
CA ARG A 114 -5.53 14.95 -8.65
C ARG A 114 -4.86 15.37 -7.35
N ARG A 115 -4.43 16.63 -7.24
CA ARG A 115 -3.91 17.19 -6.00
C ARG A 115 -4.92 17.06 -4.85
N HIS A 116 -6.15 17.50 -5.08
CA HIS A 116 -7.23 17.38 -4.10
C HIS A 116 -7.58 15.93 -3.78
N MET A 117 -7.44 15.03 -4.75
CA MET A 117 -7.65 13.60 -4.52
C MET A 117 -6.61 13.04 -3.54
N LEU A 118 -5.34 13.37 -3.72
CA LEU A 118 -4.28 12.92 -2.82
C LEU A 118 -4.43 13.51 -1.42
N VAL A 119 -4.83 14.79 -1.27
CA VAL A 119 -5.13 15.35 0.06
C VAL A 119 -6.23 14.55 0.76
N TRP A 120 -7.32 14.21 0.07
CA TRP A 120 -8.36 13.34 0.64
C TRP A 120 -7.83 11.95 0.96
N HIS A 121 -6.97 11.39 0.11
CA HIS A 121 -6.41 10.08 0.35
C HIS A 121 -5.57 10.05 1.63
N PHE A 122 -4.67 11.01 1.85
CA PHE A 122 -3.88 11.10 3.08
C PHE A 122 -4.75 11.23 4.32
N VAL A 123 -5.81 12.03 4.26
CA VAL A 123 -6.75 12.22 5.38
C VAL A 123 -7.57 10.95 5.67
N GLU A 124 -7.87 10.15 4.65
CA GLU A 124 -8.77 8.99 4.79
C GLU A 124 -8.04 7.66 5.05
N HIS A 125 -6.78 7.55 4.61
CA HIS A 125 -6.02 6.30 4.64
C HIS A 125 -5.29 6.12 5.98
N PRO A 126 -5.52 5.03 6.72
CA PRO A 126 -5.02 4.86 8.10
C PRO A 126 -3.49 4.78 8.22
N GLY A 127 -2.79 4.43 7.12
CA GLY A 127 -1.33 4.43 7.05
C GLY A 127 -0.68 5.82 6.99
N PHE A 128 -1.46 6.90 6.89
CA PHE A 128 -0.96 8.27 6.96
C PHE A 128 -1.46 8.93 8.24
N PRO A 129 -0.56 9.46 9.09
CA PRO A 129 -0.95 10.24 10.24
C PRO A 129 -1.39 11.63 9.76
N ALA A 130 -2.59 11.74 9.20
CA ALA A 130 -3.13 13.01 8.74
C ALA A 130 -4.61 13.14 9.05
N SER A 131 -5.06 14.36 9.29
CA SER A 131 -6.45 14.68 9.59
C SER A 131 -6.92 15.89 8.79
N LEU A 132 -8.25 16.01 8.66
CA LEU A 132 -8.85 17.17 7.99
C LEU A 132 -8.86 18.36 8.94
N ALA A 133 -8.00 19.35 8.67
CA ALA A 133 -7.99 20.60 9.42
C ALA A 133 -9.17 21.51 9.01
N VAL A 134 -9.32 21.75 7.71
CA VAL A 134 -10.36 22.64 7.16
C VAL A 134 -10.82 22.08 5.82
N GLN A 135 -12.14 22.08 5.58
CA GLN A 135 -12.68 21.55 4.33
C GLN A 135 -12.64 22.56 3.15
N ARG A 136 -12.68 23.87 3.44
CA ARG A 136 -12.71 24.95 2.43
C ARG A 136 -11.88 26.16 2.88
N PRO A 137 -10.69 26.40 2.29
CA PRO A 137 -10.02 25.54 1.31
C PRO A 137 -9.64 24.19 1.92
N LEU A 138 -9.57 23.14 1.09
CA LEU A 138 -9.23 21.79 1.52
C LEU A 138 -7.81 21.79 2.08
N THR A 139 -7.69 21.62 3.39
CA THR A 139 -6.45 21.70 4.15
C THR A 139 -6.38 20.50 5.09
N ALA A 140 -5.28 19.77 5.01
CA ALA A 140 -4.95 18.68 5.92
C ALA A 140 -3.84 19.11 6.88
N GLU A 141 -3.75 18.41 8.01
CA GLU A 141 -2.64 18.55 8.95
C GLU A 141 -2.07 17.17 9.27
N LYS A 142 -0.74 17.11 9.41
CA LYS A 142 -0.05 15.92 9.89
C LYS A 142 -0.33 15.73 11.38
N GLY A 143 -0.46 14.47 11.77
CA GLY A 143 -0.48 14.04 13.16
C GLY A 143 0.94 13.96 13.73
N PRO A 144 1.06 13.96 15.07
CA PRO A 144 2.33 13.73 15.75
C PRO A 144 2.87 12.31 15.53
#